data_AF-A0A7T1Y3T6-F1
#
_entry.id   AF-A0A7T1Y3T6-F1
#
_cell.length_a   1.000
_cell.length_b   1.000
_cell.length_c   1.000
_cell.angle_alpha   90.00
_cell.angle_beta   90.00
_cell.angle_gamma   90.00
#
_symmetry.space_group_name_H-M   'P 1'
#
loop_
_entity.id
_entity.type
_entity.pdbx_description
1 polymer ?
#
loop_
_entity_poly.entity_id
_entity_poly.type
_entity_poly.pdbx_seq_one_letter_code
_entity_poly.pdbx_strand_id
1 'polypeptide(L)'
;MTTRLETVRRLPAAAWVLGLLLAALLMLGLVPAYHLMQARSEAPLFRVVVDGETLLLDAETHADLGRELDQLASGLDLRLRDEMRPWLEVHMNAAFVPLEAAVPEYLDWHFSLQGSYLRLAMALTGELDAWLEAQLAERLIERSGFEAALVELETDYATRLELAQRRLEREVALTLHARYGERQAVATSSREIREVDLDLALRQAFRHRLDEMRWGTAAAGGAFGVAVGRTLAQRLVAGTAMQGSRAMAARVVARLGGHATRSLGSGATAAAAASPTGPAALLAGATATAVALAGFVGTEYTLLKAEELRFRDAMEAELAGEVARTRVEVRRALEADAARRAEALERYLTQAAHDVEAGAGVPQEYRILVPGR
;
A
#
# COMPACT_ATOMS: atom_id res chain seq x y z
N MET A 1 9.95 87.48 -76.88
CA MET A 1 8.75 86.68 -76.53
C MET A 1 9.15 85.23 -76.72
N THR A 2 9.25 84.35 -75.72
CA THR A 2 8.48 84.17 -74.49
C THR A 2 9.36 83.46 -73.44
N THR A 3 9.43 84.02 -72.23
CA THR A 3 10.07 83.41 -71.05
C THR A 3 9.05 82.50 -70.34
N ARG A 4 9.29 81.19 -70.29
CA ARG A 4 8.57 80.26 -69.39
C ARG A 4 9.35 80.15 -68.07
N LEU A 5 8.74 80.62 -67.00
CA LEU A 5 9.19 80.43 -65.62
C LEU A 5 8.75 79.04 -65.13
N GLU A 6 9.71 78.18 -64.79
CA GLU A 6 9.45 76.92 -64.09
C GLU A 6 9.20 77.21 -62.61
N THR A 7 7.95 77.06 -62.18
CA THR A 7 7.55 77.10 -60.77
C THR A 7 7.88 75.78 -60.08
N VAL A 8 9.09 75.70 -59.52
CA VAL A 8 9.48 74.61 -58.61
C VAL A 8 8.62 74.71 -57.34
N ARG A 9 7.61 73.85 -57.25
CA ARG A 9 6.67 73.75 -56.12
C ARG A 9 7.42 73.22 -54.89
N ARG A 10 7.95 74.12 -54.07
CA ARG A 10 8.60 73.78 -52.79
C ARG A 10 7.58 73.14 -51.86
N LEU A 11 7.72 71.84 -51.61
CA LEU A 11 6.98 71.16 -50.56
C LEU A 11 7.29 71.84 -49.21
N PRO A 12 6.29 72.10 -48.35
CA PRO A 12 6.52 72.75 -47.07
C PRO A 12 7.44 71.87 -46.22
N ALA A 13 8.46 72.46 -45.60
CA ALA A 13 9.42 71.75 -44.76
C ALA A 13 8.75 70.88 -43.67
N ALA A 14 7.54 71.25 -43.24
CA ALA A 14 6.71 70.48 -42.32
C ALA A 14 6.32 69.09 -42.85
N ALA A 15 6.09 68.93 -44.16
CA ALA A 15 5.78 67.63 -44.76
C ALA A 15 7.00 66.68 -44.74
N TRP A 16 8.21 67.23 -44.85
CA TRP A 16 9.45 66.47 -44.73
C TRP A 16 9.71 66.02 -43.29
N VAL A 17 9.49 66.90 -42.31
CA VAL A 17 9.62 66.57 -40.89
C VAL A 17 8.60 65.50 -40.49
N LEU A 18 7.33 65.63 -40.93
CA LEU A 18 6.29 64.64 -40.65
C LEU A 18 6.59 63.28 -41.30
N GLY A 19 7.08 63.28 -42.54
CA GLY A 19 7.50 62.06 -43.24
C GLY A 19 8.66 61.35 -42.54
N LEU A 20 9.66 62.11 -42.07
CA LEU A 20 10.79 61.57 -41.30
C LEU A 20 10.35 61.02 -39.94
N LEU A 21 9.41 61.69 -39.27
CA LEU A 21 8.90 61.26 -37.97
C LEU A 21 8.05 59.99 -38.11
N LEU A 22 7.21 59.89 -39.14
CA LEU A 22 6.47 58.68 -39.48
C LEU A 22 7.40 57.52 -39.81
N ALA A 23 8.43 57.76 -40.64
CA ALA A 23 9.43 56.74 -40.99
C ALA A 23 10.22 56.28 -39.75
N ALA A 24 10.60 57.19 -38.86
CA ALA A 24 11.27 56.86 -37.60
C ALA A 24 10.37 56.02 -36.68
N LEU A 25 9.08 56.34 -36.59
CA LEU A 25 8.12 55.60 -35.78
C LEU A 25 7.84 54.19 -36.35
N LEU A 26 7.78 54.07 -37.68
CA LEU A 26 7.65 52.78 -38.37
C LEU A 26 8.89 51.91 -38.16
N MET A 27 10.09 52.48 -38.27
CA MET A 27 11.35 51.77 -37.98
C MET A 27 11.43 51.35 -36.51
N LEU A 28 10.95 52.19 -35.57
CA LEU A 28 10.93 51.87 -34.15
C LEU A 28 9.97 50.72 -33.80
N GLY A 29 8.87 50.56 -34.56
CA GLY A 29 7.96 49.42 -34.44
C GLY A 29 8.43 48.16 -35.17
N LEU A 30 9.16 48.31 -36.27
CA LEU A 30 9.64 47.19 -37.09
C LEU A 30 10.76 46.40 -36.40
N VAL A 31 11.65 47.07 -35.67
CA VAL A 31 12.76 46.43 -34.95
C VAL A 31 12.28 45.43 -33.89
N PRO A 32 11.37 45.78 -32.95
CA PRO A 32 10.86 44.80 -31.99
C PRO A 32 10.00 43.73 -32.65
N ALA A 33 9.23 44.07 -33.70
CA ALA A 33 8.48 43.06 -34.46
C ALA A 33 9.41 42.06 -35.17
N TYR A 34 10.52 42.55 -35.73
CA TYR A 34 11.56 41.74 -36.37
C TYR A 34 12.27 40.86 -35.34
N HIS A 35 12.65 41.39 -34.18
CA HIS A 35 13.24 40.58 -33.11
C HIS A 35 12.26 39.55 -32.55
N LEU A 36 10.97 39.86 -32.44
CA LEU A 36 9.94 38.91 -32.03
C LEU A 36 9.75 37.80 -33.07
N MET A 37 9.72 38.14 -34.36
CA MET A 37 9.66 37.16 -35.45
C MET A 37 10.93 36.33 -35.53
N GLN A 38 12.11 36.94 -35.32
CA GLN A 38 13.39 36.26 -35.36
C GLN A 38 13.53 35.29 -34.18
N ALA A 39 13.16 35.73 -32.97
CA ALA A 39 13.12 34.88 -31.78
C ALA A 39 12.14 33.69 -31.94
N ARG A 40 10.98 33.90 -32.59
CA ARG A 40 10.07 32.80 -32.95
C ARG A 40 10.63 31.90 -34.06
N SER A 41 11.41 32.46 -34.99
CA SER A 41 11.98 31.70 -36.10
C SER A 41 13.15 30.81 -35.68
N GLU A 42 13.91 31.26 -34.68
CA GLU A 42 15.09 30.59 -34.10
C GLU A 42 14.75 29.71 -32.88
N ALA A 43 13.48 29.69 -32.45
CA ALA A 43 13.05 28.84 -31.35
C ALA A 43 13.36 27.35 -31.64
N PRO A 44 13.92 26.61 -30.67
CA PRO A 44 14.23 25.20 -30.84
C PRO A 44 12.97 24.38 -31.08
N LEU A 45 13.10 23.32 -31.88
CA LEU A 45 12.05 22.32 -32.04
C LEU A 45 12.32 21.14 -31.11
N PHE A 46 11.26 20.54 -30.61
CA PHE A 46 11.33 19.40 -29.70
C PHE A 46 10.75 18.17 -30.41
N ARG A 47 11.54 17.11 -30.52
CA ARG A 47 11.09 15.78 -30.95
C ARG A 47 10.71 15.01 -29.69
N VAL A 48 9.42 14.79 -29.48
CA VAL A 48 8.88 14.02 -28.36
C VAL A 48 8.38 12.68 -28.88
N VAL A 49 8.86 11.56 -28.34
CA VAL A 49 8.33 10.23 -28.67
C VAL A 49 7.17 9.91 -27.72
N VAL A 50 5.97 9.72 -28.25
CA VAL A 50 4.76 9.34 -27.51
C VAL A 50 4.07 8.17 -28.21
N ASP A 51 3.85 7.07 -27.51
CA ASP A 51 3.27 5.82 -28.03
C ASP A 51 4.00 5.25 -29.28
N GLY A 52 5.33 5.39 -29.31
CA GLY A 52 6.19 4.97 -30.41
C GLY A 52 6.20 5.92 -31.60
N GLU A 53 5.41 7.00 -31.58
CA GLU A 53 5.37 8.00 -32.63
C GLU A 53 6.17 9.25 -32.25
N THR A 54 6.94 9.78 -33.21
CA THR A 54 7.71 11.02 -33.02
C THR A 54 6.84 12.23 -33.33
N LEU A 55 6.53 13.02 -32.32
CA LEU A 55 5.87 14.32 -32.43
C LEU A 55 6.93 15.42 -32.51
N LEU A 56 6.81 16.32 -33.49
CA LEU A 56 7.64 17.51 -33.57
C LEU A 56 6.86 18.69 -33.00
N LEU A 57 7.31 19.27 -31.88
CA LEU A 57 6.64 20.36 -31.19
C LEU A 57 7.47 21.64 -31.24
N ASP A 58 6.81 22.78 -31.32
CA ASP A 58 7.46 24.07 -31.05
C ASP A 58 7.53 24.35 -29.54
N ALA A 59 8.24 25.40 -29.14
CA ALA A 59 8.46 25.72 -27.72
C ALA A 59 7.15 26.02 -26.95
N GLU A 60 6.14 26.59 -27.60
CA GLU A 60 4.85 26.91 -26.96
C GLU A 60 4.03 25.64 -26.74
N THR A 61 3.90 24.80 -27.77
CA THR A 61 3.21 23.51 -27.71
C THR A 61 3.91 22.54 -26.74
N HIS A 62 5.23 22.63 -26.64
CA HIS A 62 6.02 21.86 -25.69
C HIS A 62 5.79 22.30 -24.24
N ALA A 63 5.69 23.61 -23.95
CA ALA A 63 5.34 24.11 -22.63
C ALA A 63 3.89 23.74 -22.24
N ASP A 64 2.97 23.70 -23.22
CA ASP A 64 1.61 23.19 -23.01
C ASP A 64 1.61 21.71 -22.62
N LEU A 65 2.42 20.89 -23.31
CA LEU A 65 2.60 19.48 -23.00
C LEU A 65 3.11 19.28 -21.57
N GLY A 66 4.13 20.04 -21.14
CA GLY A 66 4.69 19.97 -19.79
C GLY A 66 3.65 20.27 -18.71
N ARG A 67 2.87 21.35 -18.88
CA ARG A 67 1.78 21.69 -17.96
C ARG A 67 0.69 20.63 -17.88
N GLU A 68 0.37 20.00 -19.01
CA GLU A 68 -0.63 18.93 -19.05
C GLU A 68 -0.11 17.64 -18.42
N LEU A 69 1.16 17.31 -18.62
CA LEU A 69 1.83 16.20 -17.94
C LEU A 69 1.80 16.39 -16.43
N ASP A 70 2.10 17.58 -15.92
CA ASP A 70 2.00 17.88 -14.49
C ASP A 70 0.57 17.74 -13.96
N GLN A 71 -0.43 18.22 -14.72
CA GLN A 71 -1.84 18.05 -14.35
C GLN A 71 -2.24 16.57 -14.31
N LEU A 72 -1.83 15.78 -15.31
CA LEU A 72 -2.09 14.35 -15.35
C LEU A 72 -1.37 13.63 -14.19
N ALA A 73 -0.12 14.01 -13.90
CA ALA A 73 0.69 13.43 -12.83
C ALA A 73 0.08 13.66 -11.44
N SER A 74 -0.37 14.88 -11.15
CA SER A 74 -0.95 15.27 -9.85
C SER A 74 -2.21 14.49 -9.44
N GLY A 75 -2.86 13.81 -10.40
CA GLY A 75 -4.06 13.00 -10.17
C GLY A 75 -3.82 11.48 -10.16
N LEU A 76 -2.60 11.00 -10.40
CA LEU A 76 -2.33 9.57 -10.61
C LEU A 76 -2.60 8.72 -9.37
N ASP A 77 -2.29 9.23 -8.17
CA ASP A 77 -2.55 8.53 -6.91
C ASP A 77 -4.03 8.24 -6.71
N LEU A 78 -4.89 9.24 -6.88
CA LEU A 78 -6.33 9.09 -6.73
C LEU A 78 -6.88 8.08 -7.74
N ARG A 79 -6.45 8.17 -9.01
CA ARG A 79 -6.90 7.23 -10.06
C ARG A 79 -6.44 5.80 -9.78
N LEU A 80 -5.20 5.61 -9.36
CA LEU A 80 -4.68 4.29 -9.02
C LEU A 80 -5.42 3.69 -7.83
N ARG A 81 -5.71 4.50 -6.80
CA ARG A 81 -6.52 4.08 -5.64
C ARG A 81 -7.95 3.74 -6.05
N ASP A 82 -8.58 4.56 -6.89
CA ASP A 82 -9.94 4.30 -7.40
C ASP A 82 -9.99 3.00 -8.22
N GLU A 83 -8.97 2.72 -9.04
CA GLU A 83 -8.88 1.46 -9.80
C GLU A 83 -8.65 0.23 -8.90
N MET A 84 -7.83 0.39 -7.85
CA MET A 84 -7.48 -0.72 -6.96
C MET A 84 -8.54 -1.02 -5.90
N ARG A 85 -9.36 -0.04 -5.51
CA ARG A 85 -10.32 -0.18 -4.40
C ARG A 85 -11.31 -1.33 -4.57
N PRO A 86 -12.03 -1.49 -5.70
CA PRO A 86 -12.99 -2.59 -5.85
C PRO A 86 -12.32 -3.95 -5.78
N TRP A 87 -11.11 -4.07 -6.34
CA TRP A 87 -10.33 -5.30 -6.28
C TRP A 87 -9.91 -5.61 -4.84
N LEU A 88 -9.41 -4.61 -4.11
CA LEU A 88 -8.96 -4.74 -2.74
C LEU A 88 -10.10 -5.14 -1.80
N GLU A 89 -11.29 -4.53 -1.94
CA GLU A 89 -12.45 -4.89 -1.12
C GLU A 89 -12.84 -6.37 -1.27
N VAL A 90 -12.89 -6.88 -2.50
CA VAL A 90 -13.24 -8.28 -2.76
C VAL A 90 -12.18 -9.23 -2.20
N HIS A 91 -10.90 -8.98 -2.45
CA HIS A 91 -9.82 -9.91 -2.07
C HIS A 91 -9.49 -9.83 -0.57
N MET A 92 -9.62 -8.65 0.05
CA MET A 92 -9.52 -8.51 1.51
C MET A 92 -10.63 -9.30 2.21
N ASN A 93 -11.86 -9.25 1.70
CA ASN A 93 -12.95 -10.03 2.27
C ASN A 93 -12.67 -11.54 2.13
N ALA A 94 -12.25 -11.99 0.93
CA ALA A 94 -11.91 -13.38 0.69
C ALA A 94 -10.79 -13.90 1.62
N ALA A 95 -9.74 -13.09 1.85
CA ALA A 95 -8.61 -13.49 2.68
C ALA A 95 -8.96 -13.64 4.17
N PHE A 96 -9.96 -12.90 4.67
CA PHE A 96 -10.31 -12.87 6.10
C PHE A 96 -11.49 -13.78 6.46
N VAL A 97 -12.34 -14.17 5.50
CA VAL A 97 -13.47 -15.08 5.75
C VAL A 97 -13.06 -16.39 6.44
N PRO A 98 -11.97 -17.09 6.07
CA PRO A 98 -11.57 -18.33 6.73
C PRO A 98 -11.22 -18.12 8.21
N LEU A 99 -10.55 -17.01 8.54
CA LEU A 99 -10.19 -16.66 9.91
C LEU A 99 -11.44 -16.34 10.75
N GLU A 100 -12.41 -15.61 10.20
CA GLU A 100 -13.68 -15.31 10.86
C GLU A 100 -14.49 -16.58 11.13
N ALA A 101 -14.51 -17.51 10.16
CA ALA A 101 -15.19 -18.79 10.31
C ALA A 101 -14.52 -19.74 11.33
N ALA A 102 -13.23 -19.54 11.63
CA ALA A 102 -12.49 -20.33 12.62
C ALA A 102 -12.75 -19.88 14.07
N VAL A 103 -13.25 -18.66 14.29
CA VAL A 103 -13.52 -18.12 15.64
C VAL A 103 -14.48 -19.01 16.45
N PRO A 104 -15.65 -19.42 15.94
CA PRO A 104 -16.54 -20.31 16.67
C PRO A 104 -15.91 -21.66 17.02
N GLU A 105 -15.16 -22.28 16.11
CA GLU A 105 -14.50 -23.56 16.35
C GLU A 105 -13.45 -23.46 17.47
N TYR A 106 -12.68 -22.36 17.49
CA TYR A 106 -11.74 -22.09 18.57
C TYR A 106 -12.44 -21.95 19.91
N LEU A 107 -13.56 -21.20 19.98
CA LEU A 107 -14.32 -21.00 21.21
C LEU A 107 -14.91 -22.32 21.71
N ASP A 108 -15.48 -23.14 20.82
CA ASP A 108 -16.01 -24.46 21.17
C ASP A 108 -14.94 -25.35 21.77
N TRP A 109 -13.71 -25.31 21.24
CA TRP A 109 -12.58 -26.02 21.85
C TRP A 109 -12.14 -25.39 23.17
N HIS A 110 -12.01 -24.06 23.26
CA HIS A 110 -11.50 -23.35 24.44
C HIS A 110 -12.38 -23.61 25.67
N PHE A 111 -13.70 -23.57 25.47
CA PHE A 111 -14.70 -23.87 26.49
C PHE A 111 -15.09 -25.35 26.54
N SER A 112 -14.48 -26.22 25.73
CA SER A 112 -14.68 -27.66 25.87
C SER A 112 -14.09 -28.19 27.18
N LEU A 113 -14.56 -29.37 27.58
CA LEU A 113 -14.01 -30.09 28.73
C LEU A 113 -12.50 -30.36 28.54
N GLN A 114 -12.11 -30.83 27.35
CA GLN A 114 -10.71 -31.10 27.02
C GLN A 114 -9.85 -29.84 27.08
N GLY A 115 -10.30 -28.74 26.47
CA GLY A 115 -9.57 -27.46 26.48
C GLY A 115 -9.37 -26.93 27.88
N SER A 116 -10.40 -27.02 28.73
CA SER A 116 -10.34 -26.58 30.13
C SER A 116 -9.35 -27.39 30.97
N TYR A 117 -9.31 -28.73 30.80
CA TYR A 117 -8.32 -29.56 31.49
C TYR A 117 -6.89 -29.28 31.04
N LEU A 118 -6.66 -29.07 29.73
CA LEU A 118 -5.34 -28.72 29.21
C LEU A 118 -4.87 -27.35 29.72
N ARG A 119 -5.76 -26.34 29.72
CA ARG A 119 -5.48 -25.02 30.33
C ARG A 119 -5.07 -25.16 31.79
N LEU A 120 -5.80 -25.96 32.57
CA LEU A 120 -5.46 -26.17 33.98
C LEU A 120 -4.10 -26.86 34.14
N ALA A 121 -3.81 -27.88 33.32
CA ALA A 121 -2.53 -28.58 33.34
C ALA A 121 -1.36 -27.64 33.01
N MET A 122 -1.50 -26.79 31.98
CA MET A 122 -0.48 -25.81 31.61
C MET A 122 -0.35 -24.66 32.62
N ALA A 123 -1.44 -24.32 33.32
CA ALA A 123 -1.40 -23.38 34.44
C ALA A 123 -0.57 -23.93 35.62
N LEU A 124 -0.59 -25.24 35.85
CA LEU A 124 0.22 -25.90 36.89
C LEU A 124 1.71 -25.92 36.57
N THR A 125 2.08 -25.98 35.28
CA THR A 125 3.48 -25.93 34.83
C THR A 125 4.02 -24.51 34.70
N GLY A 126 3.15 -23.50 34.73
CA GLY A 126 3.51 -22.09 34.50
C GLY A 126 3.70 -21.73 33.01
N GLU A 127 3.33 -22.63 32.09
CA GLU A 127 3.50 -22.45 30.64
C GLU A 127 2.21 -22.01 29.92
N LEU A 128 1.16 -21.68 30.67
CA LEU A 128 -0.18 -21.39 30.15
C LEU A 128 -0.19 -20.33 29.04
N ASP A 129 0.56 -19.24 29.20
CA ASP A 129 0.52 -18.11 28.27
C ASP A 129 1.10 -18.47 26.91
N ALA A 130 2.31 -19.05 26.89
CA ALA A 130 2.97 -19.50 25.68
C ALA A 130 2.18 -20.62 24.99
N TRP A 131 1.60 -21.53 25.77
CA TRP A 131 0.75 -22.59 25.23
C TRP A 131 -0.55 -22.06 24.62
N LEU A 132 -1.21 -21.08 25.26
CA LEU A 132 -2.41 -20.45 24.71
C LEU A 132 -2.12 -19.67 23.42
N GLU A 133 -0.97 -18.98 23.34
CA GLU A 133 -0.51 -18.34 22.11
C GLU A 133 -0.35 -19.36 20.98
N ALA A 134 0.33 -20.48 21.26
CA ALA A 134 0.51 -21.56 20.30
C ALA A 134 -0.83 -22.16 19.85
N GLN A 135 -1.78 -22.37 20.76
CA GLN A 135 -3.11 -22.91 20.42
C GLN A 135 -3.96 -21.92 19.63
N LEU A 136 -3.85 -20.61 19.89
CA LEU A 136 -4.49 -19.59 19.06
C LEU A 136 -3.90 -19.59 17.65
N ALA A 137 -2.58 -19.57 17.53
CA ALA A 137 -1.90 -19.61 16.23
C ALA A 137 -2.28 -20.88 15.44
N GLU A 138 -2.13 -22.06 16.05
CA GLU A 138 -2.47 -23.32 15.40
C GLU A 138 -3.95 -23.36 14.96
N ARG A 139 -4.88 -23.05 15.86
CA ARG A 139 -6.32 -23.28 15.61
C ARG A 139 -7.01 -22.17 14.83
N LEU A 140 -6.66 -20.91 15.06
CA LEU A 140 -7.27 -19.79 14.35
C LEU A 140 -6.52 -19.39 13.10
N ILE A 141 -5.19 -19.53 13.08
CA ILE A 141 -4.36 -18.93 12.03
C ILE A 141 -3.88 -19.98 11.03
N GLU A 142 -3.21 -21.03 11.51
CA GLU A 142 -2.67 -22.08 10.65
C GLU A 142 -3.79 -22.93 10.05
N ARG A 143 -4.68 -23.46 10.90
CA ARG A 143 -5.78 -24.35 10.46
C ARG A 143 -6.84 -23.66 9.61
N SER A 144 -7.00 -22.35 9.74
CA SER A 144 -7.91 -21.58 8.87
C SER A 144 -7.31 -21.29 7.49
N GLY A 145 -6.00 -21.49 7.31
CA GLY A 145 -5.28 -21.10 6.09
C GLY A 145 -5.11 -19.59 5.93
N PHE A 146 -5.32 -18.80 7.00
CA PHE A 146 -5.25 -17.34 6.93
C PHE A 146 -3.91 -16.82 6.43
N GLU A 147 -2.80 -17.41 6.89
CA GLU A 147 -1.46 -16.98 6.44
C GLU A 147 -1.27 -17.22 4.95
N ALA A 148 -1.71 -18.37 4.44
CA ALA A 148 -1.65 -18.68 3.01
C ALA A 148 -2.53 -17.71 2.20
N ALA A 149 -3.72 -17.40 2.70
CA ALA A 149 -4.63 -16.45 2.05
C ALA A 149 -4.05 -15.02 2.01
N LEU A 150 -3.33 -14.58 3.05
CA LEU A 150 -2.62 -13.29 3.04
C LEU A 150 -1.45 -13.27 2.05
N VAL A 151 -0.76 -14.39 1.87
CA VAL A 151 0.35 -14.52 0.91
C VAL A 151 -0.15 -14.48 -0.52
N GLU A 152 -1.28 -15.15 -0.79
CA GLU A 152 -1.98 -15.09 -2.07
C GLU A 152 -2.46 -13.66 -2.35
N LEU A 153 -3.11 -13.02 -1.38
CA LEU A 153 -3.54 -11.62 -1.46
C LEU A 153 -2.38 -10.68 -1.81
N GLU A 154 -1.22 -10.82 -1.14
CA GLU A 154 -0.04 -9.99 -1.41
C GLU A 154 0.48 -10.20 -2.84
N THR A 155 0.56 -11.46 -3.29
CA THR A 155 1.04 -11.82 -4.63
C THR A 155 0.12 -11.28 -5.72
N ASP A 156 -1.18 -11.45 -5.54
CA ASP A 156 -2.17 -10.96 -6.50
C ASP A 156 -2.28 -9.44 -6.48
N TYR A 157 -2.12 -8.81 -5.30
CA TYR A 157 -2.11 -7.35 -5.16
C TYR A 157 -0.95 -6.75 -5.96
N ALA A 158 0.26 -7.31 -5.83
CA ALA A 158 1.41 -6.83 -6.59
C ALA A 158 1.17 -6.92 -8.10
N THR A 159 0.64 -8.06 -8.57
CA THR A 159 0.31 -8.29 -9.98
C THR A 159 -0.78 -7.33 -10.47
N ARG A 160 -1.85 -7.15 -9.68
CA ARG A 160 -2.96 -6.26 -10.03
C ARG A 160 -2.51 -4.80 -10.07
N LEU A 161 -1.69 -4.39 -9.12
CA LEU A 161 -1.14 -3.04 -9.03
C LEU A 161 -0.28 -2.72 -10.25
N GLU A 162 0.57 -3.66 -10.69
CA GLU A 162 1.35 -3.51 -11.92
C GLU A 162 0.45 -3.37 -13.15
N LEU A 163 -0.61 -4.19 -13.25
CA LEU A 163 -1.56 -4.10 -14.36
C LEU A 163 -2.32 -2.77 -14.39
N ALA A 164 -2.71 -2.25 -13.21
CA ALA A 164 -3.36 -0.95 -13.08
C ALA A 164 -2.40 0.18 -13.50
N GLN A 165 -1.15 0.13 -13.05
CA GLN A 165 -0.11 1.09 -13.46
C GLN A 165 0.12 1.10 -14.98
N ARG A 166 0.27 -0.08 -15.61
CA ARG A 166 0.41 -0.21 -17.08
C ARG A 166 -0.82 0.26 -17.85
N ARG A 167 -2.01 0.20 -17.25
CA ARG A 167 -3.23 0.74 -17.86
C ARG A 167 -3.22 2.26 -17.80
N LEU A 168 -2.91 2.85 -16.65
CA LEU A 168 -2.77 4.30 -16.49
C LEU A 168 -1.68 4.89 -17.40
N GLU A 169 -0.53 4.22 -17.51
CA GLU A 169 0.55 4.60 -18.43
C GLU A 169 0.03 4.75 -19.87
N ARG A 170 -0.67 3.72 -20.37
CA ARG A 170 -1.24 3.72 -21.72
C ARG A 170 -2.32 4.77 -21.90
N GLU A 171 -3.15 4.99 -20.88
CA GLU A 171 -4.19 6.03 -20.92
C GLU A 171 -3.57 7.43 -21.04
N VAL A 172 -2.49 7.70 -20.28
CA VAL A 172 -1.73 8.95 -20.37
C VAL A 172 -1.13 9.10 -21.76
N ALA A 173 -0.43 8.09 -22.26
CA ALA A 173 0.19 8.12 -23.59
C ALA A 173 -0.85 8.39 -24.70
N LEU A 174 -1.98 7.67 -24.71
CA LEU A 174 -3.05 7.85 -25.68
C LEU A 174 -3.69 9.25 -25.59
N THR A 175 -3.88 9.78 -24.38
CA THR A 175 -4.45 11.11 -24.17
C THR A 175 -3.55 12.19 -24.75
N LEU A 176 -2.24 12.09 -24.52
CA LEU A 176 -1.25 13.02 -25.05
C LEU A 176 -1.14 12.89 -26.57
N HIS A 177 -1.07 11.66 -27.08
CA HIS A 177 -1.00 11.41 -28.52
C HIS A 177 -2.20 12.00 -29.26
N ALA A 178 -3.43 11.74 -28.79
CA ALA A 178 -4.65 12.26 -29.41
C ALA A 178 -4.71 13.79 -29.45
N ARG A 179 -4.08 14.48 -28.49
CA ARG A 179 -4.14 15.95 -28.38
C ARG A 179 -3.02 16.66 -29.14
N TYR A 180 -1.82 16.08 -29.16
CA TYR A 180 -0.63 16.70 -29.75
C TYR A 180 -0.26 16.11 -31.11
N GLY A 181 -0.83 14.97 -31.51
CA GLY A 181 -0.63 14.34 -32.82
C GLY A 181 -0.96 15.24 -34.01
N GLU A 182 -1.97 16.11 -33.89
CA GLU A 182 -2.36 17.05 -34.94
C GLU A 182 -1.62 18.41 -34.85
N ARG A 183 -0.89 18.68 -33.77
CA ARG A 183 -0.25 19.97 -33.47
C ARG A 183 1.24 20.02 -33.85
N GLN A 184 1.61 19.28 -34.89
CA GLN A 184 3.01 19.10 -35.27
C GLN A 184 3.60 20.36 -35.93
N ALA A 185 4.78 20.76 -35.49
CA ALA A 185 5.57 21.81 -36.10
C ALA A 185 6.19 21.34 -37.43
N VAL A 186 6.37 22.26 -38.37
CA VAL A 186 7.03 21.99 -39.66
C VAL A 186 8.55 22.08 -39.48
N ALA A 187 9.26 20.98 -39.73
CA ALA A 187 10.72 20.95 -39.71
C ALA A 187 11.29 21.80 -40.86
N THR A 188 12.09 22.81 -40.53
CA THR A 188 12.89 23.58 -41.50
C THR A 188 14.37 23.29 -41.25
N SER A 189 15.17 23.17 -42.31
CA SER A 189 16.55 22.63 -42.29
C SER A 189 17.60 23.38 -41.44
N SER A 190 17.23 24.49 -40.79
CA SER A 190 18.15 25.31 -39.98
C SER A 190 17.85 25.35 -38.48
N ARG A 191 16.86 24.59 -37.97
CA ARG A 191 16.48 24.63 -36.55
C ARG A 191 17.15 23.50 -35.75
N GLU A 192 17.61 23.83 -34.55
CA GLU A 192 18.07 22.86 -33.57
C GLU A 192 16.88 21.98 -33.12
N ILE A 193 17.04 20.67 -33.19
CA ILE A 193 16.05 19.68 -32.76
C ILE A 193 16.55 19.02 -31.48
N ARG A 194 15.81 19.16 -30.38
CA ARG A 194 16.06 18.45 -29.12
C ARG A 194 15.19 17.22 -29.04
N GLU A 195 15.72 16.10 -28.59
CA GLU A 195 15.00 14.82 -28.52
C GLU A 195 14.61 14.48 -27.09
N VAL A 196 13.38 14.02 -26.90
CA VAL A 196 12.78 13.63 -25.63
C VAL A 196 12.01 12.33 -25.87
N ASP A 197 12.42 11.24 -25.22
CA ASP A 197 11.70 9.98 -25.28
C ASP A 197 10.77 9.85 -24.08
N LEU A 198 9.52 10.31 -24.24
CA LEU A 198 8.53 10.30 -23.17
C LEU A 198 8.10 8.85 -22.85
N ASP A 199 8.09 7.96 -23.84
CA ASP A 199 7.77 6.56 -23.61
C ASP A 199 8.85 5.85 -22.79
N LEU A 200 10.12 6.15 -23.03
CA LEU A 200 11.21 5.63 -22.21
C LEU A 200 11.13 6.22 -20.80
N ALA A 201 10.85 7.52 -20.68
CA ALA A 201 10.67 8.17 -19.39
C ALA A 201 9.52 7.50 -18.61
N LEU A 202 8.34 7.38 -19.20
CA LEU A 202 7.20 6.66 -18.63
C LEU A 202 7.59 5.24 -18.23
N ARG A 203 8.14 4.44 -19.16
CA ARG A 203 8.55 3.06 -18.89
C ARG A 203 9.58 2.94 -17.77
N GLN A 204 10.53 3.88 -17.67
CA GLN A 204 11.52 3.90 -16.59
C GLN A 204 10.90 4.28 -15.25
N ALA A 205 9.97 5.24 -15.24
CA ALA A 205 9.19 5.60 -14.05
C ALA A 205 8.48 4.38 -13.46
N PHE A 206 7.91 3.55 -14.35
CA PHE A 206 7.17 2.35 -13.96
C PHE A 206 8.07 1.13 -13.68
N ARG A 207 9.24 0.98 -14.34
CA ARG A 207 10.13 -0.19 -14.18
C ARG A 207 11.16 -0.06 -13.08
N HIS A 208 11.83 1.10 -12.95
CA HIS A 208 13.04 1.23 -12.13
C HIS A 208 12.78 0.97 -10.63
N ARG A 209 11.53 1.08 -10.17
CA ARG A 209 11.15 0.80 -8.77
C ARG A 209 10.40 -0.49 -8.52
N LEU A 210 10.10 -1.28 -9.55
CA LEU A 210 9.64 -2.67 -9.33
C LEU A 210 10.74 -3.52 -8.69
N ASP A 211 12.02 -3.20 -8.97
CA ASP A 211 13.16 -3.93 -8.40
C ASP A 211 13.62 -3.38 -7.03
N GLU A 212 13.53 -2.07 -6.77
CA GLU A 212 13.92 -1.49 -5.47
C GLU A 212 12.90 -1.69 -4.35
N MET A 213 11.61 -1.80 -4.68
CA MET A 213 10.52 -1.99 -3.71
C MET A 213 10.03 -3.44 -3.64
N ARG A 214 10.80 -4.37 -4.24
CA ARG A 214 10.84 -5.76 -3.81
C ARG A 214 11.43 -5.81 -2.40
N TRP A 215 10.60 -5.44 -1.42
CA TRP A 215 10.65 -5.86 -0.02
C TRP A 215 11.70 -5.23 0.89
N GLY A 216 11.30 -4.21 1.66
CA GLY A 216 11.54 -4.29 3.10
C GLY A 216 10.26 -4.90 3.69
N THR A 217 10.13 -6.19 4.01
CA THR A 217 11.04 -7.08 4.75
C THR A 217 10.74 -8.59 4.51
N ALA A 218 10.30 -9.02 3.33
CA ALA A 218 9.79 -10.40 3.14
C ALA A 218 9.98 -11.01 1.73
N ALA A 219 11.02 -10.61 0.98
CA ALA A 219 11.25 -11.12 -0.38
C ALA A 219 11.32 -12.64 -0.46
N ALA A 220 10.26 -13.23 -1.03
CA ALA A 220 10.05 -14.64 -1.32
C ALA A 220 9.69 -15.53 -0.11
N GLY A 221 8.38 -15.74 0.08
CA GLY A 221 7.88 -16.95 0.75
C GLY A 221 7.26 -16.72 2.13
N GLY A 222 6.06 -16.16 2.20
CA GLY A 222 5.19 -16.37 3.36
C GLY A 222 5.35 -15.39 4.54
N ALA A 223 6.43 -14.62 4.60
CA ALA A 223 6.77 -13.87 5.81
C ALA A 223 5.80 -12.74 6.18
N PHE A 224 5.08 -12.13 5.21
CA PHE A 224 4.02 -11.16 5.52
C PHE A 224 2.85 -11.83 6.25
N GLY A 225 2.33 -12.93 5.71
CA GLY A 225 1.24 -13.70 6.31
C GLY A 225 1.59 -14.19 7.73
N VAL A 226 2.79 -14.75 7.90
CA VAL A 226 3.30 -15.20 9.20
C VAL A 226 3.46 -14.05 10.20
N ALA A 227 3.98 -12.90 9.77
CA ALA A 227 4.15 -11.73 10.66
C ALA A 227 2.80 -11.17 11.12
N VAL A 228 1.83 -11.05 10.21
CA VAL A 228 0.47 -10.61 10.54
C VAL A 228 -0.22 -11.63 11.44
N GLY A 229 -0.11 -12.92 11.13
CA GLY A 229 -0.65 -14.00 11.95
C GLY A 229 -0.09 -13.96 13.38
N ARG A 230 1.23 -13.89 13.52
CA ARG A 230 1.89 -13.82 14.83
C ARG A 230 1.47 -12.60 15.64
N THR A 231 1.43 -11.42 15.03
CA THR A 231 1.03 -10.20 15.75
C THR A 231 -0.44 -10.25 16.19
N LEU A 232 -1.33 -10.82 15.36
CA LEU A 232 -2.71 -11.09 15.74
C LEU A 232 -2.78 -12.06 16.93
N ALA A 233 -2.09 -13.21 16.88
CA ALA A 233 -2.09 -14.19 17.97
C ALA A 233 -1.65 -13.55 19.30
N GLN A 234 -0.58 -12.75 19.28
CA GLN A 234 -0.07 -12.05 20.47
C GLN A 234 -1.08 -11.06 21.05
N ARG A 235 -1.78 -10.31 20.20
CA ARG A 235 -2.82 -9.35 20.62
C ARG A 235 -4.02 -10.07 21.23
N LEU A 236 -4.44 -11.19 20.65
CA LEU A 236 -5.53 -12.02 21.16
C LEU A 236 -5.20 -12.63 22.52
N VAL A 237 -3.97 -13.13 22.68
CA VAL A 237 -3.43 -13.61 23.96
C VAL A 237 -3.44 -12.49 25.00
N ALA A 238 -3.08 -11.26 24.64
CA ALA A 238 -3.06 -10.14 25.57
C ALA A 238 -4.47 -9.60 25.93
N GLY A 239 -5.51 -10.08 25.24
CA GLY A 239 -6.90 -9.63 25.37
C GLY A 239 -7.53 -9.84 26.75
N THR A 240 -8.46 -8.96 27.11
CA THR A 240 -9.09 -8.91 28.45
C THR A 240 -9.94 -10.13 28.77
N ALA A 241 -10.65 -10.70 27.79
CA ALA A 241 -11.43 -11.93 28.00
C ALA A 241 -10.51 -13.13 28.22
N MET A 242 -9.38 -13.17 27.50
CA MET A 242 -8.33 -14.18 27.69
C MET A 242 -7.65 -14.03 29.07
N GLN A 243 -7.37 -12.81 29.52
CA GLN A 243 -6.87 -12.56 30.88
C GLN A 243 -7.89 -13.02 31.95
N GLY A 244 -9.19 -12.83 31.71
CA GLY A 244 -10.27 -13.32 32.57
C GLY A 244 -10.28 -14.84 32.71
N SER A 245 -10.17 -15.58 31.59
CA SER A 245 -10.13 -17.05 31.61
C SER A 245 -8.85 -17.57 32.29
N ARG A 246 -7.71 -16.92 32.08
CA ARG A 246 -6.45 -17.22 32.78
C ARG A 246 -6.55 -17.02 34.29
N ALA A 247 -7.14 -15.91 34.73
CA ALA A 247 -7.31 -15.64 36.16
C ALA A 247 -8.18 -16.71 36.85
N MET A 248 -9.18 -17.25 36.15
CA MET A 248 -9.97 -18.38 36.64
C MET A 248 -9.12 -19.65 36.76
N ALA A 249 -8.36 -20.01 35.74
CA ALA A 249 -7.45 -21.16 35.79
C ALA A 249 -6.43 -21.04 36.94
N ALA A 250 -5.80 -19.87 37.10
CA ALA A 250 -4.87 -19.59 38.19
C ALA A 250 -5.53 -19.70 39.58
N ARG A 251 -6.79 -19.27 39.72
CA ARG A 251 -7.54 -19.41 40.97
C ARG A 251 -7.83 -20.87 41.33
N VAL A 252 -8.10 -21.72 40.34
CA VAL A 252 -8.26 -23.17 40.53
C VAL A 252 -6.92 -23.77 40.95
N VAL A 253 -5.82 -23.47 40.26
CA VAL A 253 -4.47 -23.90 40.65
C VAL A 253 -4.12 -23.48 42.08
N ALA A 254 -4.38 -22.23 42.46
CA ALA A 254 -4.08 -21.73 43.80
C ALA A 254 -4.88 -22.47 44.89
N ARG A 255 -6.14 -22.85 44.61
CA ARG A 255 -6.93 -23.69 45.52
C ARG A 255 -6.33 -25.09 45.65
N LEU A 256 -5.88 -25.70 44.56
CA LEU A 256 -5.25 -27.02 44.56
C LEU A 256 -3.91 -27.01 45.30
N GLY A 257 -3.07 -25.98 45.10
CA GLY A 257 -1.79 -25.81 45.78
C GLY A 257 -1.92 -25.46 47.28
N GLY A 258 -2.94 -24.69 47.66
CA GLY A 258 -3.21 -24.31 49.06
C GLY A 258 -3.63 -25.46 49.97
N HIS A 259 -4.03 -26.61 49.43
CA HIS A 259 -4.31 -27.82 50.20
C HIS A 259 -3.05 -28.64 50.50
N ALA A 260 -1.96 -28.48 49.73
CA ALA A 260 -0.69 -29.17 49.97
C ALA A 260 0.11 -28.57 51.14
N THR A 261 -0.09 -27.29 51.47
CA THR A 261 0.61 -26.61 52.57
C THR A 261 -0.13 -26.68 53.92
N ARG A 262 -1.44 -26.93 53.92
CA ARG A 262 -2.22 -27.10 55.17
C ARG A 262 -2.05 -28.48 55.84
N SER A 263 -1.51 -29.48 55.14
CA SER A 263 -1.27 -30.81 55.72
C SER A 263 0.03 -30.95 56.52
N LEU A 264 0.89 -29.92 56.53
CA LEU A 264 2.19 -29.95 57.23
C LEU A 264 2.18 -29.22 58.59
N GLY A 265 1.08 -28.55 58.97
CA GLY A 265 1.07 -27.62 60.11
C GLY A 265 0.29 -28.04 61.36
N SER A 266 -0.55 -29.09 61.31
CA SER A 266 -1.32 -29.52 62.48
C SER A 266 -1.33 -31.04 62.59
N GLY A 267 -0.61 -31.58 63.57
CA GLY A 267 -0.50 -33.01 63.88
C GLY A 267 -1.81 -33.63 64.37
N ALA A 268 -2.80 -33.72 63.50
CA ALA A 268 -4.01 -34.51 63.70
C ALA A 268 -4.05 -35.61 62.63
N THR A 269 -3.72 -36.82 63.05
CA THR A 269 -3.86 -38.08 62.31
C THR A 269 -5.33 -38.48 62.14
N ALA A 270 -6.15 -37.62 61.54
CA ALA A 270 -7.53 -37.93 61.21
C ALA A 270 -7.94 -37.22 59.92
N ALA A 271 -8.28 -38.00 58.90
CA ALA A 271 -8.70 -37.59 57.57
C ALA A 271 -7.61 -37.07 56.62
N ALA A 272 -6.61 -37.91 56.34
CA ALA A 272 -6.20 -38.16 54.95
C ALA A 272 -7.30 -38.95 54.18
N ALA A 273 -8.56 -38.72 54.55
CA ALA A 273 -9.72 -39.18 53.81
C ALA A 273 -9.78 -38.27 52.59
N ALA A 274 -9.36 -38.81 51.46
CA ALA A 274 -9.91 -38.52 50.15
C ALA A 274 -10.67 -37.18 50.09
N SER A 275 -9.93 -36.08 49.95
CA SER A 275 -10.43 -35.07 49.03
C SER A 275 -10.35 -35.77 47.66
N PRO A 276 -11.48 -36.03 46.97
CA PRO A 276 -11.43 -36.55 45.61
C PRO A 276 -10.86 -35.50 44.62
N THR A 277 -10.36 -34.36 45.12
CA THR A 277 -10.10 -33.12 44.39
C THR A 277 -8.63 -32.69 44.43
N GLY A 278 -7.70 -33.55 44.85
CA GLY A 278 -6.26 -33.27 44.87
C GLY A 278 -5.50 -33.83 43.64
N PRO A 279 -4.50 -33.12 43.07
CA PRO A 279 -3.72 -33.61 41.92
C PRO A 279 -3.02 -34.95 42.18
N ALA A 280 -2.74 -35.28 43.44
CA ALA A 280 -2.12 -36.55 43.84
C ALA A 280 -3.02 -37.78 43.63
N ALA A 281 -4.35 -37.62 43.55
CA ALA A 281 -5.28 -38.72 43.27
C ALA A 281 -5.16 -39.23 41.83
N LEU A 282 -4.67 -38.40 40.90
CA LEU A 282 -4.40 -38.79 39.51
C LEU A 282 -3.11 -39.63 39.36
N LEU A 283 -2.21 -39.57 40.35
CA LEU A 283 -0.92 -40.28 40.31
C LEU A 283 -0.97 -41.66 41.01
N ALA A 284 -2.03 -41.94 41.77
CA ALA A 284 -2.15 -43.14 42.59
C ALA A 284 -3.07 -44.22 41.96
N GLY A 285 -2.64 -44.81 40.84
CA GLY A 285 -3.11 -46.13 40.38
C GLY A 285 -4.57 -46.23 39.88
N ALA A 286 -4.77 -47.10 38.89
CA ALA A 286 -5.96 -47.21 38.04
C ALA A 286 -7.32 -47.50 38.73
N THR A 287 -7.36 -47.71 40.05
CA THR A 287 -8.60 -48.07 40.78
C THR A 287 -9.24 -46.90 41.52
N ALA A 288 -8.50 -45.82 41.83
CA ALA A 288 -9.04 -44.63 42.49
C ALA A 288 -9.64 -43.60 41.50
N THR A 289 -9.23 -43.65 40.23
CA THR A 289 -9.65 -42.71 39.18
C THR A 289 -11.12 -42.88 38.78
N ALA A 290 -11.67 -44.09 38.75
CA ALA A 290 -13.04 -44.31 38.24
C ALA A 290 -14.14 -43.74 39.18
N VAL A 291 -13.96 -43.83 40.50
CA VAL A 291 -14.93 -43.32 41.49
C VAL A 291 -14.78 -41.80 41.68
N ALA A 292 -13.57 -41.26 41.57
CA ALA A 292 -13.34 -39.82 41.54
C ALA A 292 -13.97 -39.16 40.29
N LEU A 293 -13.88 -39.80 39.12
CA LEU A 293 -14.45 -39.30 37.87
C LEU A 293 -15.99 -39.24 37.87
N ALA A 294 -16.68 -40.19 38.51
CA ALA A 294 -18.15 -40.22 38.52
C ALA A 294 -18.80 -39.14 39.42
N GLY A 295 -18.13 -38.74 40.50
CA GLY A 295 -18.55 -37.59 41.35
C GLY A 295 -18.13 -36.23 40.79
N PHE A 296 -17.23 -36.20 39.80
CA PHE A 296 -16.59 -35.02 39.21
C PHE A 296 -17.40 -34.34 38.12
N VAL A 297 -18.19 -35.11 37.34
CA VAL A 297 -18.78 -34.60 36.10
C VAL A 297 -19.76 -33.45 36.33
N GLY A 298 -20.49 -33.42 37.45
CA GLY A 298 -21.51 -32.39 37.71
C GLY A 298 -20.93 -31.02 38.12
N THR A 299 -19.99 -30.99 39.07
CA THR A 299 -19.41 -29.74 39.58
C THR A 299 -18.44 -29.09 38.62
N GLU A 300 -17.66 -29.89 37.87
CA GLU A 300 -16.75 -29.35 36.85
C GLU A 300 -17.51 -28.85 35.62
N TYR A 301 -18.56 -29.57 35.19
CA TYR A 301 -19.42 -29.12 34.11
C TYR A 301 -20.13 -27.80 34.44
N THR A 302 -20.58 -27.62 35.69
CA THR A 302 -21.20 -26.35 36.12
C THR A 302 -20.19 -25.21 36.20
N LEU A 303 -18.96 -25.46 36.65
CA LEU A 303 -17.91 -24.46 36.66
C LEU A 303 -17.51 -24.03 35.23
N LEU A 304 -17.36 -25.01 34.34
CA LEU A 304 -17.05 -24.78 32.93
C LEU A 304 -18.19 -24.06 32.21
N LYS A 305 -19.45 -24.44 32.45
CA LYS A 305 -20.60 -23.71 31.90
C LYS A 305 -20.73 -22.30 32.47
N ALA A 306 -20.39 -22.09 33.75
CA ALA A 306 -20.35 -20.75 34.33
C ALA A 306 -19.24 -19.88 33.71
N GLU A 307 -18.06 -20.47 33.42
CA GLU A 307 -16.99 -19.79 32.69
C GLU A 307 -17.44 -19.43 31.27
N GLU A 308 -17.99 -20.38 30.53
CA GLU A 308 -18.52 -20.18 29.18
C GLU A 308 -19.59 -19.08 29.14
N LEU A 309 -20.63 -19.18 30.00
CA LEU A 309 -21.68 -18.16 30.13
C LEU A 309 -21.12 -16.77 30.46
N ARG A 310 -19.99 -16.69 31.17
CA ARG A 310 -19.41 -15.41 31.60
C ARG A 310 -18.51 -14.78 30.55
N PHE A 311 -17.73 -15.59 29.83
CA PHE A 311 -16.60 -15.13 29.02
C PHE A 311 -16.73 -15.42 27.53
N ARG A 312 -17.61 -16.34 27.09
CA ARG A 312 -17.71 -16.74 25.68
C ARG A 312 -18.03 -15.55 24.78
N ASP A 313 -19.13 -14.85 25.04
CA ASP A 313 -19.56 -13.72 24.21
C ASP A 313 -18.53 -12.58 24.20
N ALA A 314 -17.89 -12.33 25.35
CA ALA A 314 -16.85 -11.32 25.47
C ALA A 314 -15.59 -11.69 24.67
N MET A 315 -15.19 -12.96 24.73
CA MET A 315 -14.04 -13.48 23.97
C MET A 315 -14.34 -13.53 22.48
N GLU A 316 -15.56 -13.89 22.08
CA GLU A 316 -16.00 -13.85 20.69
C GLU A 316 -15.97 -12.42 20.13
N ALA A 317 -16.52 -11.46 20.87
CA ALA A 317 -16.49 -10.05 20.48
C ALA A 317 -15.06 -9.50 20.41
N GLU A 318 -14.18 -9.91 21.31
CA GLU A 318 -12.76 -9.52 21.30
C GLU A 318 -12.02 -10.13 20.11
N LEU A 319 -12.22 -11.42 19.82
CA LEU A 319 -11.65 -12.12 18.67
C LEU A 319 -12.11 -11.46 17.37
N ALA A 320 -13.41 -11.29 17.18
CA ALA A 320 -13.97 -10.62 16.00
C ALA A 320 -13.48 -9.18 15.87
N GLY A 321 -13.36 -8.46 17.00
CA GLY A 321 -12.84 -7.10 17.04
C GLY A 321 -11.38 -7.00 16.58
N GLU A 322 -10.50 -7.89 17.04
CA GLU A 322 -9.10 -7.92 16.60
C GLU A 322 -8.93 -8.38 15.16
N VAL A 323 -9.77 -9.30 14.68
CA VAL A 323 -9.82 -9.69 13.25
C VAL A 323 -10.19 -8.47 12.39
N ALA A 324 -11.23 -7.72 12.78
CA ALA A 324 -11.66 -6.52 12.08
C ALA A 324 -10.59 -5.41 12.10
N ARG A 325 -9.89 -5.22 13.23
CA ARG A 325 -8.75 -4.28 13.34
C ARG A 325 -7.62 -4.67 12.39
N THR A 326 -7.23 -5.94 12.42
CA THR A 326 -6.18 -6.49 11.54
C THR A 326 -6.55 -6.31 10.06
N ARG A 327 -7.81 -6.53 9.69
CA ARG A 327 -8.30 -6.27 8.31
C ARG A 327 -8.08 -4.82 7.90
N VAL A 328 -8.39 -3.86 8.78
CA VAL A 328 -8.18 -2.43 8.49
C VAL A 328 -6.69 -2.08 8.40
N GLU A 329 -5.85 -2.65 9.26
CA GLU A 329 -4.40 -2.43 9.27
C GLU A 329 -3.75 -2.95 7.97
N VAL A 330 -4.07 -4.18 7.56
CA VAL A 330 -3.58 -4.76 6.30
C VAL A 330 -4.03 -3.92 5.10
N ARG A 331 -5.32 -3.52 5.05
CA ARG A 331 -5.83 -2.65 3.98
C ARG A 331 -5.05 -1.34 3.91
N ARG A 332 -4.83 -0.67 5.05
CA ARG A 332 -4.08 0.59 5.09
C ARG A 332 -2.64 0.42 4.64
N ALA A 333 -2.00 -0.69 5.01
CA ALA A 333 -0.64 -0.99 4.58
C ALA A 333 -0.54 -1.12 3.05
N LEU A 334 -1.50 -1.82 2.43
CA LEU A 334 -1.60 -1.97 0.98
C LEU A 334 -1.91 -0.62 0.29
N GLU A 335 -2.91 0.13 0.78
CA GLU A 335 -3.23 1.46 0.23
C GLU A 335 -2.05 2.43 0.34
N ALA A 336 -1.31 2.42 1.44
CA ALA A 336 -0.11 3.22 1.61
C ALA A 336 1.01 2.79 0.64
N ASP A 337 1.06 1.52 0.24
CA ASP A 337 1.99 1.06 -0.78
C ASP A 337 1.64 1.61 -2.17
N ALA A 338 0.39 1.49 -2.58
CA ALA A 338 -0.09 2.12 -3.81
C ALA A 338 0.20 3.63 -3.83
N ALA A 339 -0.05 4.31 -2.70
CA ALA A 339 0.20 5.74 -2.56
C ALA A 339 1.67 6.11 -2.78
N ARG A 340 2.59 5.41 -2.08
CA ARG A 340 4.04 5.63 -2.25
C ARG A 340 4.47 5.38 -3.70
N ARG A 341 3.89 4.40 -4.38
CA ARG A 341 4.18 4.12 -5.80
C ARG A 341 3.62 5.19 -6.75
N ALA A 342 2.48 5.79 -6.42
CA ALA A 342 1.92 6.88 -7.21
C ALA A 342 2.70 8.18 -7.01
N GLU A 343 3.02 8.57 -5.77
CA GLU A 343 3.87 9.74 -5.47
C GLU A 343 5.28 9.61 -6.07
N ALA A 344 5.79 8.37 -6.12
CA ALA A 344 7.03 8.03 -6.78
C ALA A 344 6.99 8.35 -8.28
N LEU A 345 5.90 7.95 -8.94
CA LEU A 345 5.63 8.16 -10.35
C LEU A 345 5.41 9.63 -10.66
N GLU A 346 4.59 10.33 -9.86
CA GLU A 346 4.34 11.76 -10.00
C GLU A 346 5.65 12.56 -9.97
N ARG A 347 6.49 12.33 -8.95
CA ARG A 347 7.81 13.00 -8.85
C ARG A 347 8.68 12.74 -10.07
N TYR A 348 8.65 11.51 -10.60
CA TYR A 348 9.41 11.18 -11.79
C TYR A 348 8.88 11.92 -13.02
N LEU A 349 7.57 11.98 -13.21
CA LEU A 349 6.96 12.65 -14.35
C LEU A 349 7.17 14.16 -14.31
N THR A 350 7.05 14.79 -13.14
CA THR A 350 7.36 16.21 -12.97
C THR A 350 8.85 16.48 -13.20
N GLN A 351 9.74 15.62 -12.72
CA GLN A 351 11.17 15.75 -13.01
C GLN A 351 11.46 15.59 -14.51
N ALA A 352 10.85 14.60 -15.16
CA ALA A 352 10.98 14.40 -16.60
C ALA A 352 10.46 15.61 -17.39
N ALA A 353 9.33 16.20 -17.00
CA ALA A 353 8.81 17.43 -17.60
C ALA A 353 9.78 18.61 -17.41
N HIS A 354 10.38 18.75 -16.22
CA HIS A 354 11.35 19.82 -15.92
C HIS A 354 12.67 19.66 -16.66
N ASP A 355 13.23 18.45 -16.74
CA ASP A 355 14.50 18.19 -17.45
C ASP A 355 14.35 18.50 -18.95
N VAL A 356 13.16 18.20 -19.47
CA VAL A 356 12.71 18.48 -20.83
C VAL A 356 12.57 19.99 -21.09
N GLU A 357 12.02 20.77 -20.14
CA GLU A 357 11.96 22.24 -20.22
C GLU A 357 13.32 22.93 -20.06
N ALA A 358 14.20 22.40 -19.20
CA ALA A 358 15.53 22.94 -18.97
C ALA A 358 16.47 22.75 -20.18
N GLY A 359 16.03 22.00 -21.20
CA GLY A 359 16.84 21.68 -22.36
C GLY A 359 18.07 20.83 -22.01
N ALA A 360 18.03 20.16 -20.85
CA ALA A 360 19.00 19.14 -20.51
C ALA A 360 18.78 17.99 -21.47
N GLY A 361 19.56 17.95 -22.55
CA GLY A 361 19.49 16.86 -23.51
C GLY A 361 19.54 15.53 -22.79
N VAL A 362 18.78 14.55 -23.30
CA VAL A 362 18.82 13.16 -22.83
C VAL A 362 20.29 12.76 -22.63
N PRO A 363 20.67 12.18 -21.47
CA PRO A 363 22.03 11.70 -21.29
C PRO A 363 22.38 10.78 -22.48
N GLN A 364 23.46 11.12 -23.20
CA GLN A 364 23.88 10.45 -24.44
C GLN A 364 24.26 8.96 -24.27
N GLU A 365 24.02 8.37 -23.10
CA GLU A 365 24.52 7.07 -22.68
C GLU A 365 23.80 5.86 -23.29
N TYR A 366 22.75 6.05 -24.10
CA TYR A 366 22.07 4.94 -24.78
C TYR A 366 22.01 5.07 -26.31
N ARG A 367 23.02 5.69 -26.92
CA ARG A 367 23.23 5.58 -28.36
C ARG A 367 23.92 4.25 -28.70
N ILE A 368 23.18 3.14 -28.68
CA ILE A 368 23.65 1.92 -29.34
C ILE A 368 23.55 2.15 -30.85
N LEU A 369 24.67 2.59 -31.42
CA LEU A 369 25.16 2.35 -32.79
C LEU A 369 24.09 2.33 -33.89
N VAL A 370 23.96 3.44 -34.61
CA VAL A 370 23.87 3.37 -36.07
C VAL A 370 25.25 3.73 -36.61
N PRO A 371 26.08 2.77 -37.07
CA PRO A 371 27.23 3.11 -37.88
C PRO A 371 26.73 3.55 -39.25
N GLY A 372 27.19 4.72 -39.68
CA GLY A 372 26.65 5.41 -40.84
C GLY A 372 26.95 4.80 -42.21
N ARG A 373 26.32 5.48 -43.18
CA ARG A 373 26.32 5.35 -44.64
C ARG A 373 25.25 4.46 -45.23
#